data_AF-A0A3M2A1G4-F1
#
_entry.id   AF-A0A3M2A1G4-F1
#
_cell.length_a   1.000
_cell.length_b   1.000
_cell.length_c   1.000
_cell.angle_alpha   90.00
_cell.angle_beta   90.00
_cell.angle_gamma   90.00
#
_symmetry.space_group_name_H-M   'P 1'
#
loop_
_entity.id
_entity.type
_entity.pdbx_description
1 polymer ?
#
loop_
_entity_poly.entity_id
_entity_poly.type
_entity_poly.pdbx_seq_one_letter_code
_entity_poly.pdbx_strand_id
1 'polypeptide(L)'
;MRRLIAYWIVLVACLLPVTALAGTKVTIELAPQTGEMPTHVCVVTEAKGPRNDQPVEQILAPSGLGGRHLVLPAAWNRFEGEPPAPCSDSSDADCRPMVDLPPGLSNIGALYAACTADTLAAGTAEAADPWVLFLLLEQLEAAPPDIESIRLAGGIVTVGVGTTSPRASFTVRSLGGHYLPHGRSFRERPAPAGEHTIAALPIEPRCRWTEVALPRTRIVPADRDRLSVSVHGVSIDTAKCVRDLHGEALRILVPRAPLGVGTLEVDLAATAERAAARFGARWHGPYPTAPFDLEFRQVTFVWRRPACIYPVDTCPRATLADGTVCSPTVTDTGCAYTCPGTVTEATANALELPIEVEFEKVNPIQRWQDRLAQNGQTLSSYVDPKDVFLDVELGEWTRAPPGNEIRKIKFFRPDGAVTTFNVSRSPRMSVNVPYASCASVPFEVEGDRAYREGRAEVRAGQLMLGKPASLAKIVSFSLAAAA
;
A
#
# COMPACT_ATOMS: atom_id res chain seq x y z
N MET A 1 -40.65 -60.11 61.51
CA MET A 1 -40.47 -60.45 60.08
C MET A 1 -41.40 -59.65 59.16
N ARG A 2 -41.30 -58.31 59.11
CA ARG A 2 -42.07 -57.47 58.15
C ARG A 2 -41.32 -56.22 57.65
N ARG A 3 -40.01 -56.12 57.86
CA ARG A 3 -39.19 -54.95 57.47
C ARG A 3 -38.02 -55.26 56.53
N LEU A 4 -37.98 -56.47 55.94
CA LEU A 4 -36.87 -56.90 55.08
C LEU A 4 -37.22 -56.99 53.59
N ILE A 5 -38.47 -56.71 53.19
CA ILE A 5 -38.92 -56.84 51.79
C ILE A 5 -38.88 -55.48 51.04
N ALA A 6 -38.86 -54.35 51.75
CA ALA A 6 -38.87 -53.03 51.12
C ALA A 6 -37.51 -52.59 50.53
N TYR A 7 -36.40 -53.21 50.95
CA TYR A 7 -35.06 -52.81 50.48
C TYR A 7 -34.63 -53.45 49.15
N TRP A 8 -35.31 -54.51 48.70
CA TRP A 8 -34.98 -55.18 47.45
C TRP A 8 -35.60 -54.53 46.20
N ILE A 9 -36.71 -53.80 46.35
CA ILE A 9 -37.37 -53.15 45.20
C ILE A 9 -36.65 -51.85 44.79
N VAL A 10 -35.99 -51.17 45.73
CA VAL A 10 -35.20 -49.96 45.40
C VAL A 10 -33.84 -50.31 44.78
N LEU A 11 -33.24 -51.47 45.13
CA LEU A 11 -31.94 -51.85 44.57
C LEU A 11 -32.03 -52.38 43.13
N VAL A 12 -33.18 -52.94 42.72
CA VAL A 12 -33.40 -53.41 41.33
C VAL A 12 -33.76 -52.25 40.39
N ALA A 13 -34.34 -51.16 40.89
CA ALA A 13 -34.57 -49.94 40.10
C ALA A 13 -33.27 -49.16 39.78
N CYS A 14 -32.19 -49.37 40.55
CA CYS A 14 -30.87 -48.78 40.29
C CYS A 14 -29.93 -49.67 39.45
N LEU A 15 -30.39 -50.85 39.02
CA LEU A 15 -29.65 -51.76 38.14
C LEU A 15 -30.22 -51.82 36.71
N LEU A 16 -31.13 -50.90 36.36
CA LEU A 16 -31.31 -50.58 34.95
C LEU A 16 -30.01 -49.89 34.51
N PRO A 17 -29.29 -50.41 33.50
CA PRO A 17 -28.31 -49.58 32.84
C PRO A 17 -29.11 -48.37 32.36
N VAL A 18 -28.82 -47.20 32.92
CA VAL A 18 -28.99 -45.98 32.13
C VAL A 18 -28.05 -46.24 30.97
N THR A 19 -28.60 -46.80 29.90
CA THR A 19 -28.00 -46.73 28.59
C THR A 19 -27.91 -45.24 28.36
N ALA A 20 -26.77 -44.65 28.76
CA ALA A 20 -26.34 -43.39 28.21
C ALA A 20 -26.38 -43.66 26.71
N LEU A 21 -27.43 -43.14 26.06
CA LEU A 21 -27.53 -43.10 24.62
C LEU A 21 -26.20 -42.50 24.20
N ALA A 22 -25.33 -43.34 23.64
CA ALA A 22 -24.04 -42.91 23.17
C ALA A 22 -24.32 -41.95 22.02
N GLY A 23 -24.37 -40.65 22.34
CA GLY A 23 -24.63 -39.61 21.36
C GLY A 23 -23.65 -39.75 20.21
N THR A 24 -24.15 -39.73 18.98
CA THR A 24 -23.31 -39.83 17.80
C THR A 24 -22.46 -38.58 17.70
N LYS A 25 -21.17 -38.73 17.41
CA LYS A 25 -20.23 -37.60 17.31
C LYS A 25 -19.74 -37.45 15.89
N VAL A 26 -19.97 -36.27 15.32
CA VAL A 26 -19.45 -35.86 14.01
C VAL A 26 -18.23 -34.97 14.25
N THR A 27 -17.06 -35.43 13.86
CA THR A 27 -15.82 -34.66 13.86
C THR A 27 -15.55 -34.15 12.46
N ILE A 28 -15.28 -32.86 12.34
CA ILE A 28 -14.99 -32.19 11.07
C ILE A 28 -13.61 -31.57 11.20
N GLU A 29 -12.68 -32.05 10.39
CA GLU A 29 -11.35 -31.48 10.25
C GLU A 29 -11.40 -30.36 9.21
N LEU A 30 -11.16 -29.13 9.63
CA LEU A 30 -11.10 -27.98 8.75
C LEU A 30 -9.69 -27.90 8.15
N ALA A 31 -9.61 -28.02 6.83
CA ALA A 31 -8.35 -27.99 6.09
C ALA A 31 -8.25 -26.67 5.32
N PRO A 32 -7.75 -25.58 5.93
CA PRO A 32 -7.59 -24.31 5.23
C PRO A 32 -6.49 -24.45 4.18
N GLN A 33 -6.76 -23.91 2.99
CA GLN A 33 -5.75 -23.88 1.94
C GLN A 33 -4.63 -22.88 2.23
N THR A 34 -4.86 -21.89 3.11
CA THR A 34 -3.98 -20.71 3.26
C THR A 34 -3.68 -20.29 4.71
N GLY A 35 -3.80 -21.20 5.67
CA GLY A 35 -3.36 -20.98 7.07
C GLY A 35 -4.29 -20.13 7.95
N GLU A 36 -5.29 -19.45 7.40
CA GLU A 36 -6.31 -18.73 8.17
C GLU A 36 -7.42 -19.69 8.64
N MET A 37 -7.37 -20.05 9.93
CA MET A 37 -8.35 -20.92 10.58
C MET A 37 -9.56 -20.12 11.08
N PRO A 38 -10.78 -20.69 11.04
CA PRO A 38 -11.94 -20.03 11.63
C PRO A 38 -11.74 -19.91 13.12
N THR A 39 -12.03 -18.74 13.69
CA THR A 39 -12.11 -18.56 15.14
C THR A 39 -13.52 -18.80 15.66
N HIS A 40 -14.53 -18.84 14.78
CA HIS A 40 -15.92 -19.07 15.12
C HIS A 40 -16.58 -20.00 14.09
N VAL A 41 -17.42 -20.91 14.58
CA VAL A 41 -18.19 -21.83 13.73
C VAL A 41 -19.64 -21.84 14.17
N CYS A 42 -20.55 -21.73 13.20
CA CYS A 42 -21.99 -21.92 13.37
C CYS A 42 -22.43 -23.14 12.57
N VAL A 43 -22.98 -24.15 13.25
CA VAL A 43 -23.58 -25.32 12.60
C VAL A 43 -25.08 -25.11 12.46
N VAL A 44 -25.59 -25.22 11.25
CA VAL A 44 -26.96 -24.95 10.82
C VAL A 44 -27.69 -26.26 10.54
N THR A 45 -28.93 -26.36 11.00
CA THR A 45 -29.83 -27.51 10.83
C THR A 45 -31.29 -27.04 10.64
N GLU A 46 -32.16 -27.90 10.12
CA GLU A 46 -33.60 -27.62 9.99
C GLU A 46 -34.40 -27.91 11.28
N ALA A 47 -33.87 -28.76 12.18
CA ALA A 47 -34.49 -29.00 13.47
C ALA A 47 -34.07 -27.95 14.50
N LYS A 48 -35.03 -27.50 15.29
CA LYS A 48 -34.77 -26.77 16.54
C LYS A 48 -34.41 -27.75 17.63
N GLY A 49 -33.33 -27.47 18.34
CA GLY A 49 -32.88 -28.26 19.48
C GLY A 49 -32.51 -27.42 20.69
N PRO A 50 -31.99 -28.03 21.76
CA PRO A 50 -31.62 -27.34 22.98
C PRO A 50 -30.32 -26.53 22.83
N ARG A 51 -29.47 -26.77 21.81
CA ARG A 51 -28.27 -25.93 21.51
C ARG A 51 -28.34 -25.13 20.23
N ASN A 52 -29.09 -25.62 19.25
CA ASN A 52 -29.43 -24.96 17.99
C ASN A 52 -30.85 -24.39 18.11
N ASP A 53 -31.02 -23.42 19.01
CA ASP A 53 -32.27 -22.71 19.23
C ASP A 53 -32.30 -21.32 18.60
N GLN A 54 -31.14 -20.82 18.15
CA GLN A 54 -30.98 -19.51 17.51
C GLN A 54 -31.49 -19.56 16.06
N PRO A 55 -32.56 -18.84 15.71
CA PRO A 55 -33.06 -18.78 14.34
C PRO A 55 -32.03 -18.11 13.42
N VAL A 56 -31.75 -18.73 12.27
CA VAL A 56 -30.74 -18.23 11.32
C VAL A 56 -31.11 -16.83 10.78
N GLU A 57 -32.40 -16.53 10.65
CA GLU A 57 -32.90 -15.22 10.24
C GLU A 57 -32.53 -14.06 11.19
N GLN A 58 -32.19 -14.35 12.45
CA GLN A 58 -31.77 -13.33 13.42
C GLN A 58 -30.28 -13.00 13.31
N ILE A 59 -29.50 -13.86 12.64
CA ILE A 59 -28.06 -13.71 12.50
C ILE A 59 -27.60 -13.50 11.07
N LEU A 60 -28.53 -13.55 10.10
CA LEU A 60 -28.29 -13.34 8.69
C LEU A 60 -29.22 -12.24 8.16
N ALA A 61 -28.65 -11.25 7.46
CA ALA A 61 -29.42 -10.21 6.77
C ALA A 61 -29.41 -10.44 5.25
N PRO A 62 -30.49 -10.12 4.52
CA PRO A 62 -30.48 -10.21 3.06
C PRO A 62 -29.42 -9.26 2.47
N SER A 63 -28.58 -9.77 1.58
CA SER A 63 -27.52 -8.97 0.95
C SER A 63 -27.99 -8.14 -0.26
N GLY A 64 -29.19 -8.44 -0.78
CA GLY A 64 -29.66 -7.92 -2.08
C GLY A 64 -29.06 -8.65 -3.31
N LEU A 65 -28.08 -9.53 -3.10
CA LEU A 65 -27.42 -10.32 -4.14
C LEU A 65 -27.97 -11.76 -4.11
N GLY A 66 -28.94 -12.03 -4.99
CA GLY A 66 -29.65 -13.31 -5.20
C GLY A 66 -29.22 -14.52 -4.36
N GLY A 67 -29.92 -14.78 -3.25
CA GLY A 67 -29.74 -15.97 -2.40
C GLY A 67 -28.56 -15.91 -1.41
N ARG A 68 -27.81 -14.80 -1.38
CA ARG A 68 -26.74 -14.56 -0.41
C ARG A 68 -27.23 -13.74 0.77
N HIS A 69 -26.71 -14.06 1.94
CA HIS A 69 -27.02 -13.37 3.18
C HIS A 69 -25.74 -12.88 3.85
N LEU A 70 -25.76 -11.64 4.33
CA LEU A 70 -24.69 -11.07 5.15
C LEU A 70 -24.79 -11.66 6.55
N VAL A 71 -23.66 -12.05 7.13
CA VAL A 71 -23.64 -12.49 8.53
C VAL A 71 -23.60 -11.28 9.44
N LEU A 72 -24.54 -11.22 10.37
CA LEU A 72 -24.62 -10.19 11.41
C LEU A 72 -23.72 -10.55 12.59
N PRO A 73 -23.17 -9.55 13.31
CA PRO A 73 -22.35 -9.80 14.51
C PRO A 73 -23.06 -10.60 15.60
N ALA A 74 -24.40 -10.59 15.61
CA ALA A 74 -25.24 -11.39 16.49
C ALA A 74 -24.93 -12.90 16.44
N ALA A 75 -24.28 -13.39 15.37
CA ALA A 75 -23.80 -14.76 15.24
C ALA A 75 -22.66 -15.14 16.23
N TRP A 76 -21.85 -14.17 16.67
CA TRP A 76 -20.68 -14.45 17.51
C TRP A 76 -20.60 -13.57 18.77
N ASN A 77 -21.09 -12.35 18.70
CA ASN A 77 -21.34 -11.52 19.86
C ASN A 77 -22.83 -11.62 20.14
N ARG A 78 -23.23 -12.23 21.27
CA ARG A 78 -24.65 -12.36 21.70
C ARG A 78 -25.38 -11.01 21.91
N PHE A 79 -24.78 -9.90 21.45
CA PHE A 79 -25.29 -8.54 21.48
C PHE A 79 -25.53 -8.07 20.05
N GLU A 80 -26.56 -7.25 19.88
CA GLU A 80 -26.84 -6.56 18.62
C GLU A 80 -25.64 -5.70 18.20
N GLY A 81 -25.31 -5.71 16.92
CA GLY A 81 -24.28 -4.89 16.32
C GLY A 81 -24.57 -4.69 14.85
N GLU A 82 -24.22 -3.53 14.32
CA GLU A 82 -24.34 -3.26 12.89
C GLU A 82 -23.44 -4.22 12.10
N PRO A 83 -23.86 -4.67 10.90
CA PRO A 83 -23.01 -5.49 10.04
C PRO A 83 -21.66 -4.80 9.84
N PRO A 84 -20.55 -5.56 9.79
CA PRO A 84 -19.25 -4.98 9.55
C PRO A 84 -19.30 -4.16 8.26
N ALA A 85 -18.82 -2.92 8.33
CA ALA A 85 -18.78 -2.06 7.16
C ALA A 85 -17.83 -2.66 6.11
N PRO A 86 -18.18 -2.60 4.81
CA PRO A 86 -17.36 -3.22 3.78
C PRO A 86 -16.02 -2.50 3.62
N CYS A 87 -15.03 -3.23 3.06
CA CYS A 87 -13.76 -2.64 2.63
C CYS A 87 -13.93 -1.72 1.43
N SER A 88 -14.96 -1.91 0.61
CA SER A 88 -15.22 -1.11 -0.58
C SER A 88 -16.71 -1.17 -0.90
N ASP A 89 -17.20 -0.18 -1.63
CA ASP A 89 -18.56 -0.21 -2.17
C ASP A 89 -18.70 -1.21 -3.34
N SER A 90 -17.58 -1.68 -3.90
CA SER A 90 -17.57 -2.73 -4.92
C SER A 90 -17.77 -4.12 -4.32
N SER A 91 -18.69 -4.90 -4.90
CA SER A 91 -18.91 -6.30 -4.54
C SER A 91 -17.68 -7.18 -4.74
N ASP A 92 -16.77 -6.79 -5.65
CA ASP A 92 -15.58 -7.57 -6.00
C ASP A 92 -14.48 -7.47 -4.92
N ALA A 93 -14.58 -6.48 -4.03
CA ALA A 93 -13.70 -6.31 -2.87
C ALA A 93 -14.47 -6.44 -1.53
N ASP A 94 -15.65 -7.05 -1.56
CA ASP A 94 -16.46 -7.24 -0.36
C ASP A 94 -15.92 -8.42 0.48
N CYS A 95 -15.24 -8.07 1.56
CA CYS A 95 -14.69 -9.02 2.52
C CYS A 95 -15.63 -9.36 3.67
N ARG A 96 -16.86 -8.85 3.67
CA ARG A 96 -17.83 -9.16 4.73
C ARG A 96 -18.19 -10.65 4.70
N PRO A 97 -18.47 -11.25 5.87
CA PRO A 97 -18.90 -12.63 5.92
C PRO A 97 -20.25 -12.81 5.22
N MET A 98 -20.30 -13.75 4.28
CA MET A 98 -21.49 -14.05 3.48
C MET A 98 -21.80 -15.54 3.43
N VAL A 99 -23.07 -15.85 3.64
CA VAL A 99 -23.63 -17.19 3.56
C VAL A 99 -24.43 -17.36 2.27
N ASP A 100 -24.18 -18.45 1.56
CA ASP A 100 -24.92 -18.84 0.35
C ASP A 100 -25.78 -20.07 0.70
N LEU A 101 -27.10 -19.88 0.75
CA LEU A 101 -28.03 -20.98 1.06
C LEU A 101 -28.27 -21.84 -0.21
N PRO A 102 -28.19 -23.18 -0.11
CA PRO A 102 -28.39 -24.04 -1.26
C PRO A 102 -29.84 -23.99 -1.76
N PRO A 103 -30.07 -24.23 -3.07
CA PRO A 103 -31.41 -24.30 -3.64
C PRO A 103 -32.19 -25.43 -2.98
N GLY A 104 -33.26 -25.07 -2.25
CA GLY A 104 -34.05 -25.99 -1.42
C GLY A 104 -34.16 -25.56 0.04
N LEU A 105 -33.16 -24.84 0.56
CA LEU A 105 -33.15 -24.26 1.92
C LEU A 105 -33.52 -22.77 1.92
N SER A 106 -34.35 -22.33 0.97
CA SER A 106 -34.68 -20.92 0.79
C SER A 106 -35.53 -20.32 1.92
N ASN A 107 -36.16 -21.17 2.75
CA ASN A 107 -36.86 -20.71 3.93
C ASN A 107 -35.91 -20.60 5.12
N ILE A 108 -35.19 -19.48 5.19
CA ILE A 108 -34.25 -19.17 6.28
C ILE A 108 -34.90 -19.22 7.67
N GLY A 109 -36.21 -18.95 7.77
CA GLY A 109 -36.97 -19.01 9.02
C GLY A 109 -37.20 -20.44 9.56
N ALA A 110 -36.90 -21.46 8.75
CA ALA A 110 -36.93 -22.87 9.17
C ALA A 110 -35.56 -23.40 9.62
N LEU A 111 -34.51 -22.57 9.62
CA LEU A 111 -33.17 -22.97 9.96
C LEU A 111 -32.77 -22.44 11.34
N TYR A 112 -32.05 -23.28 12.09
CA TYR A 112 -31.51 -22.95 13.40
C TYR A 112 -30.00 -23.17 13.42
N ALA A 113 -29.28 -22.34 14.19
CA ALA A 113 -27.83 -22.39 14.30
C ALA A 113 -27.39 -22.66 15.75
N ALA A 114 -26.33 -23.45 15.90
CA ALA A 114 -25.54 -23.55 17.12
C ALA A 114 -24.13 -22.99 16.84
N CYS A 115 -23.77 -21.89 17.49
CA CYS A 115 -22.48 -21.21 17.29
C CYS A 115 -21.53 -21.42 18.47
N THR A 116 -20.23 -21.55 18.18
CA THR A 116 -19.15 -21.60 19.18
C THR A 116 -17.92 -20.83 18.69
N ALA A 117 -17.13 -20.33 19.63
CA ALA A 117 -15.80 -19.80 19.38
C ALA A 117 -14.73 -20.90 19.56
N ASP A 118 -13.54 -20.69 19.00
CA ASP A 118 -12.38 -21.54 19.22
C ASP A 118 -11.90 -21.38 20.65
N THR A 119 -11.93 -22.48 21.39
CA THR A 119 -11.48 -22.53 22.79
C THR A 119 -9.98 -22.24 22.95
N LEU A 120 -9.17 -22.41 21.89
CA LEU A 120 -7.74 -22.06 21.90
C LEU A 120 -7.47 -20.59 21.58
N ALA A 121 -8.41 -19.91 20.90
CA ALA A 121 -8.33 -18.47 20.63
C ALA A 121 -8.99 -17.62 21.73
N ALA A 122 -9.55 -18.24 22.76
CA ALA A 122 -10.22 -17.54 23.85
C ALA A 122 -9.24 -16.63 24.62
N GLY A 123 -9.47 -15.31 24.56
CA GLY A 123 -8.67 -14.30 25.26
C GLY A 123 -7.54 -13.65 24.45
N THR A 124 -7.41 -13.95 23.15
CA THR A 124 -6.45 -13.29 22.26
C THR A 124 -7.08 -12.08 21.55
N ALA A 125 -6.25 -11.23 20.93
CA ALA A 125 -6.73 -10.12 20.09
C ALA A 125 -7.57 -10.61 18.88
N GLU A 126 -7.41 -11.88 18.46
CA GLU A 126 -8.22 -12.50 17.40
C GLU A 126 -9.67 -12.75 17.84
N ALA A 127 -9.95 -12.76 19.15
CA ALA A 127 -11.32 -12.76 19.64
C ALA A 127 -12.05 -11.44 19.36
N ALA A 128 -11.32 -10.35 19.11
CA ALA A 128 -11.91 -9.04 18.79
C ALA A 128 -12.27 -8.89 17.29
N ASP A 129 -11.76 -9.75 16.40
CA ASP A 129 -12.04 -9.73 14.96
C ASP A 129 -12.29 -11.17 14.43
N PRO A 130 -13.53 -11.67 14.58
CA PRO A 130 -13.81 -13.09 14.45
C PRO A 130 -13.95 -13.58 13.01
N TRP A 131 -13.25 -14.67 12.71
CA TRP A 131 -13.31 -15.38 11.44
C TRP A 131 -14.34 -16.49 11.50
N VAL A 132 -15.53 -16.19 11.02
CA VAL A 132 -16.71 -17.06 11.14
C VAL A 132 -16.89 -17.96 9.92
N LEU A 133 -17.18 -19.23 10.17
CA LEU A 133 -17.56 -20.25 9.19
C LEU A 133 -18.95 -20.83 9.52
N PHE A 134 -19.83 -20.91 8.52
CA PHE A 134 -21.13 -21.55 8.63
C PHE A 134 -21.09 -22.93 7.98
N LEU A 135 -21.57 -23.93 8.71
CA LEU A 135 -21.63 -25.32 8.26
C LEU A 135 -23.07 -25.80 8.27
N LEU A 136 -23.55 -26.37 7.17
CA LEU A 136 -24.81 -27.08 7.14
C LEU A 136 -24.56 -28.55 7.51
N LEU A 137 -25.29 -29.06 8.49
CA LEU A 137 -25.29 -30.47 8.87
C LEU A 137 -26.64 -31.09 8.51
N GLU A 138 -26.61 -32.07 7.61
CA GLU A 138 -27.81 -32.78 7.15
C GLU A 138 -27.70 -34.25 7.56
N GLN A 139 -28.80 -34.81 8.05
CA GLN A 139 -28.92 -36.25 8.30
C GLN A 139 -29.62 -36.90 7.11
N LEU A 140 -28.98 -37.90 6.52
CA LEU A 140 -29.56 -38.64 5.40
C LEU A 140 -30.60 -39.64 5.92
N GLU A 141 -31.72 -39.77 5.20
CA GLU A 141 -32.75 -40.80 5.39
C GLU A 141 -33.51 -40.75 6.72
N ALA A 142 -33.41 -39.66 7.49
CA ALA A 142 -34.07 -39.51 8.78
C ALA A 142 -34.49 -38.06 9.07
N ALA A 143 -35.06 -37.83 10.25
CA ALA A 143 -35.39 -36.50 10.73
C ALA A 143 -34.12 -35.63 10.85
N PRO A 144 -34.24 -34.29 10.76
CA PRO A 144 -33.08 -33.42 10.87
C PRO A 144 -32.40 -33.57 12.25
N PRO A 145 -31.06 -33.46 12.30
CA PRO A 145 -30.31 -33.75 13.51
C PRO A 145 -30.55 -32.72 14.61
N ASP A 146 -30.66 -33.20 15.85
CA ASP A 146 -30.62 -32.36 17.04
C ASP A 146 -29.17 -32.19 17.52
N ILE A 147 -28.73 -30.95 17.76
CA ILE A 147 -27.37 -30.66 18.22
C ILE A 147 -27.36 -30.64 19.75
N GLU A 148 -26.65 -31.58 20.37
CA GLU A 148 -26.48 -31.67 21.82
C GLU A 148 -25.24 -30.88 22.31
N SER A 149 -24.19 -30.83 21.49
CA SER A 149 -22.97 -30.10 21.79
C SER A 149 -22.21 -29.71 20.52
N ILE A 150 -21.48 -28.60 20.59
CA ILE A 150 -20.56 -28.15 19.56
C ILE A 150 -19.28 -27.62 20.22
N ARG A 151 -18.12 -27.96 19.66
CA ARG A 151 -16.82 -27.44 20.09
C ARG A 151 -15.93 -27.18 18.88
N LEU A 152 -15.20 -26.07 18.92
CA LEU A 152 -14.10 -25.76 18.00
C LEU A 152 -12.79 -25.71 18.79
N ALA A 153 -11.79 -26.45 18.33
CA ALA A 153 -10.44 -26.44 18.88
C ALA A 153 -9.41 -26.66 17.78
N GLY A 154 -8.63 -25.63 17.44
CA GLY A 154 -7.47 -25.77 16.55
C GLY A 154 -7.83 -26.28 15.15
N GLY A 155 -8.93 -25.78 14.57
CA GLY A 155 -9.41 -26.22 13.26
C GLY A 155 -10.20 -27.53 13.27
N ILE A 156 -10.47 -28.13 14.42
CA ILE A 156 -11.33 -29.31 14.53
C ILE A 156 -12.68 -28.91 15.13
N VAL A 157 -13.76 -29.16 14.41
CA VAL A 157 -15.13 -29.00 14.91
C VAL A 157 -15.67 -30.35 15.35
N THR A 158 -16.12 -30.47 16.59
CA THR A 158 -16.81 -31.67 17.08
C THR A 158 -18.26 -31.34 17.40
N VAL A 159 -19.19 -32.04 16.76
CA VAL A 159 -20.64 -31.89 16.95
C VAL A 159 -21.18 -33.18 17.57
N GLY A 160 -21.75 -33.09 18.77
CA GLY A 160 -22.55 -34.15 19.35
C GLY A 160 -23.98 -34.06 18.84
N VAL A 161 -24.48 -35.13 18.24
CA VAL A 161 -25.79 -35.21 17.59
C VAL A 161 -26.66 -36.22 18.31
N GLY A 162 -27.86 -35.78 18.70
CA GLY A 162 -28.93 -36.65 19.17
C GLY A 162 -29.59 -37.31 17.97
N THR A 163 -29.44 -38.64 17.83
CA THR A 163 -30.09 -39.43 16.79
C THR A 163 -30.80 -40.64 17.37
N THR A 164 -31.98 -40.94 16.83
CA THR A 164 -32.74 -42.15 17.14
C THR A 164 -32.27 -43.36 16.33
N SER A 165 -31.43 -43.15 15.31
CA SER A 165 -30.90 -44.21 14.45
C SER A 165 -29.41 -44.45 14.72
N PRO A 166 -29.01 -45.68 15.07
CA PRO A 166 -27.59 -46.05 15.25
C PRO A 166 -26.82 -46.16 13.93
N ARG A 167 -27.48 -45.99 12.78
CA ARG A 167 -26.87 -45.97 11.43
C ARG A 167 -27.11 -44.65 10.71
N ALA A 168 -27.34 -43.57 11.46
CA ALA A 168 -27.46 -42.24 10.88
C ALA A 168 -26.19 -41.91 10.08
N SER A 169 -26.37 -41.43 8.85
CA SER A 169 -25.26 -40.93 8.04
C SER A 169 -25.44 -39.44 7.84
N PHE A 170 -24.33 -38.72 7.95
CA PHE A 170 -24.36 -37.26 7.92
C PHE A 170 -23.61 -36.71 6.71
N THR A 171 -24.10 -35.58 6.23
CA THR A 171 -23.39 -34.75 5.27
C THR A 171 -23.11 -33.38 5.84
N VAL A 172 -21.90 -32.88 5.58
CA VAL A 172 -21.46 -31.55 6.01
C VAL A 172 -21.15 -30.71 4.77
N ARG A 173 -21.55 -29.45 4.78
CA ARG A 173 -21.28 -28.49 3.72
C ARG A 173 -20.92 -27.12 4.30
N SER A 174 -19.92 -26.45 3.73
CA SER A 174 -19.69 -25.02 4.02
C SER A 174 -20.78 -24.18 3.37
N LEU A 175 -21.50 -23.42 4.18
CA LEU A 175 -22.41 -22.37 3.72
C LEU A 175 -21.69 -21.02 3.51
N GLY A 176 -20.41 -20.92 3.91
CA GLY A 176 -19.61 -19.70 3.78
C GLY A 176 -19.38 -19.00 5.11
N GLY A 177 -19.51 -17.67 5.14
CA GLY A 177 -19.00 -16.78 6.18
C GLY A 177 -17.83 -15.95 5.62
N HIS A 178 -16.72 -15.87 6.36
CA HIS A 178 -15.45 -15.33 5.82
C HIS A 178 -14.78 -16.25 4.80
N TYR A 179 -15.37 -17.42 4.59
CA TYR A 179 -14.92 -18.45 3.67
C TYR A 179 -15.89 -18.60 2.50
N LEU A 180 -15.39 -19.15 1.41
CA LEU A 180 -16.20 -19.51 0.26
C LEU A 180 -17.13 -20.69 0.61
N PRO A 181 -18.40 -20.66 0.14
CA PRO A 181 -19.31 -21.78 0.28
C PRO A 181 -18.87 -22.94 -0.61
N HIS A 182 -19.23 -24.16 -0.21
CA HIS A 182 -19.03 -25.35 -1.03
C HIS A 182 -20.35 -25.82 -1.64
N GLY A 183 -20.38 -25.99 -2.97
CA GLY A 183 -21.54 -26.55 -3.66
C GLY A 183 -21.76 -28.05 -3.42
N ARG A 184 -20.75 -28.76 -2.90
CA ARG A 184 -20.81 -30.21 -2.67
C ARG A 184 -20.86 -30.51 -1.17
N SER A 185 -21.75 -31.42 -0.79
CA SER A 185 -21.74 -32.06 0.53
C SER A 185 -20.60 -33.08 0.61
N PHE A 186 -19.86 -33.04 1.70
CA PHE A 186 -18.86 -34.06 2.01
C PHE A 186 -19.56 -35.18 2.77
N ARG A 187 -19.49 -36.38 2.21
CA ARG A 187 -20.11 -37.57 2.77
C ARG A 187 -19.13 -38.27 3.70
N GLU A 188 -19.65 -38.66 4.85
CA GLU A 188 -19.04 -39.57 5.79
C GLU A 188 -18.57 -40.89 5.13
N ARG A 189 -17.40 -41.39 5.56
CA ARG A 189 -17.10 -42.83 5.53
C ARG A 189 -17.66 -43.42 6.82
N PRO A 190 -18.60 -44.39 6.78
CA PRO A 190 -19.19 -44.93 8.00
C PRO A 190 -18.09 -45.56 8.86
N ALA A 191 -17.95 -45.09 10.09
CA ALA A 191 -17.11 -45.73 11.09
C ALA A 191 -17.76 -47.05 11.55
N PRO A 192 -16.98 -48.06 11.93
CA PRO A 192 -17.53 -49.25 12.59
C PRO A 192 -18.25 -48.84 13.89
N ALA A 193 -19.26 -49.64 14.27
CA ALA A 193 -20.15 -49.32 15.38
C ALA A 193 -19.38 -48.95 16.68
N GLY A 194 -19.53 -47.72 17.14
CA GLY A 194 -18.90 -47.19 18.36
C GLY A 194 -17.75 -46.19 18.12
N GLU A 195 -17.35 -45.91 16.88
CA GLU A 195 -16.27 -44.98 16.56
C GLU A 195 -16.74 -43.60 16.05
N HIS A 196 -15.84 -42.63 16.19
CA HIS A 196 -16.01 -41.22 15.81
C HIS A 196 -15.99 -41.03 14.30
N THR A 197 -16.97 -40.31 13.75
CA THR A 197 -17.00 -39.94 12.33
C THR A 197 -16.02 -38.79 12.06
N ILE A 198 -15.21 -38.88 11.00
CA ILE A 198 -14.29 -37.80 10.58
C ILE A 198 -14.63 -37.37 9.15
N ALA A 199 -14.94 -36.08 8.96
CA ALA A 199 -15.08 -35.44 7.66
C ALA A 199 -13.99 -34.39 7.48
N ALA A 200 -13.21 -34.46 6.40
CA ALA A 200 -12.26 -33.41 6.04
C ALA A 200 -12.96 -32.38 5.13
N LEU A 201 -13.08 -31.15 5.60
CA LEU A 201 -13.69 -30.05 4.88
C LEU A 201 -12.60 -29.06 4.44
N PRO A 202 -12.24 -29.01 3.14
CA PRO A 202 -11.39 -27.93 2.67
C PRO A 202 -12.12 -26.62 2.91
N ILE A 203 -11.40 -25.57 3.31
CA ILE A 203 -11.96 -24.23 3.40
C ILE A 203 -11.02 -23.24 2.70
N GLU A 204 -11.61 -22.34 1.93
CA GLU A 204 -10.89 -21.28 1.22
C GLU A 204 -11.45 -19.95 1.70
N PRO A 205 -10.63 -19.02 2.22
CA PRO A 205 -11.12 -17.73 2.67
C PRO A 205 -11.67 -16.93 1.48
N ARG A 206 -12.42 -15.86 1.75
CA ARG A 206 -12.85 -14.87 0.74
C ARG A 206 -11.81 -13.78 0.58
N CYS A 207 -11.31 -13.30 1.70
CA CYS A 207 -10.22 -12.33 1.80
C CYS A 207 -9.16 -12.86 2.75
N ARG A 208 -7.94 -12.36 2.61
CA ARG A 208 -6.79 -12.79 3.42
C ARG A 208 -6.00 -11.58 3.92
N TRP A 209 -5.64 -11.57 5.20
CA TRP A 209 -4.69 -10.57 5.69
C TRP A 209 -3.30 -10.89 5.16
N THR A 210 -2.79 -10.02 4.30
CA THR A 210 -1.48 -10.16 3.69
C THR A 210 -0.55 -9.10 4.26
N GLU A 211 0.62 -9.52 4.73
CA GLU A 211 1.71 -8.61 5.06
C GLU A 211 2.41 -8.16 3.78
N VAL A 212 2.50 -6.85 3.63
CA VAL A 212 2.99 -6.17 2.43
C VAL A 212 4.17 -5.28 2.83
N ALA A 213 5.27 -5.42 2.11
CA ALA A 213 6.49 -4.64 2.33
C ALA A 213 6.58 -3.46 1.34
N LEU A 214 6.88 -2.28 1.88
CA LEU A 214 7.13 -1.03 1.16
C LEU A 214 8.63 -0.75 1.16
N PRO A 215 9.37 -1.10 0.08
CA PRO A 215 10.82 -1.07 0.09
C PRO A 215 11.34 0.33 0.41
N ARG A 216 12.25 0.42 1.40
CA ARG A 216 12.95 1.66 1.77
C ARG A 216 12.02 2.81 2.14
N THR A 217 10.78 2.50 2.52
CA THR A 217 9.77 3.51 2.84
C THR A 217 9.19 3.19 4.20
N ARG A 218 9.61 3.99 5.18
CA ARG A 218 9.09 3.85 6.54
C ARG A 218 7.68 4.40 6.63
N ILE A 219 6.74 3.55 7.06
CA ILE A 219 5.37 3.89 7.37
C ILE A 219 5.13 3.91 8.88
N VAL A 220 4.30 4.85 9.33
CA VAL A 220 3.87 4.99 10.72
C VAL A 220 2.35 5.12 10.80
N PRO A 221 1.72 4.93 11.97
CA PRO A 221 0.26 5.07 12.11
C PRO A 221 -0.29 6.44 11.66
N ALA A 222 0.51 7.51 11.82
CA ALA A 222 0.15 8.85 11.37
C ALA A 222 0.11 9.00 9.83
N ASP A 223 0.64 8.03 9.07
CA ASP A 223 0.57 8.03 7.61
C ASP A 223 -0.77 7.49 7.08
N ARG A 224 -1.70 7.06 7.95
CA ARG A 224 -2.99 6.49 7.54
C ARG A 224 -3.80 7.45 6.68
N ASP A 225 -3.83 8.74 7.02
CA ASP A 225 -4.64 9.74 6.30
C ASP A 225 -4.08 10.10 4.92
N ARG A 226 -2.80 9.77 4.67
CA ARG A 226 -2.15 9.96 3.35
C ARG A 226 -2.05 8.67 2.55
N LEU A 227 -2.51 7.55 3.11
CA LEU A 227 -2.47 6.23 2.50
C LEU A 227 -3.73 6.01 1.67
N SER A 228 -3.56 5.65 0.41
CA SER A 228 -4.60 5.08 -0.44
C SER A 228 -4.15 3.70 -0.90
N VAL A 229 -5.08 2.76 -0.91
CA VAL A 229 -4.82 1.38 -1.34
C VAL A 229 -5.88 0.98 -2.34
N SER A 230 -5.46 0.32 -3.40
CA SER A 230 -6.37 -0.35 -4.33
C SER A 230 -5.96 -1.78 -4.58
N VAL A 231 -6.94 -2.68 -4.57
CA VAL A 231 -6.76 -4.11 -4.87
C VAL A 231 -7.63 -4.43 -6.07
N HIS A 232 -7.05 -5.05 -7.10
CA HIS A 232 -7.75 -5.35 -8.36
C HIS A 232 -8.38 -4.10 -9.02
N GLY A 233 -7.72 -2.95 -8.87
CA GLY A 233 -8.22 -1.65 -9.36
C GLY A 233 -9.36 -1.05 -8.53
N VAL A 234 -9.75 -1.68 -7.42
CA VAL A 234 -10.81 -1.20 -6.52
C VAL A 234 -10.17 -0.55 -5.30
N SER A 235 -10.52 0.72 -5.03
CA SER A 235 -10.09 1.41 -3.81
C SER A 235 -10.74 0.77 -2.58
N ILE A 236 -9.92 0.57 -1.54
CA ILE A 236 -10.38 0.03 -0.25
C ILE A 236 -10.26 1.08 0.86
N ASP A 237 -11.16 1.00 1.83
CA ASP A 237 -11.16 1.80 3.06
C ASP A 237 -9.95 1.43 3.92
N THR A 238 -8.98 2.33 3.96
CA THR A 238 -7.73 2.11 4.68
C THR A 238 -7.93 2.06 6.19
N ALA A 239 -8.96 2.70 6.75
CA ALA A 239 -9.26 2.65 8.19
C ALA A 239 -9.71 1.25 8.63
N LYS A 240 -10.41 0.53 7.76
CA LYS A 240 -10.97 -0.80 8.05
C LYS A 240 -10.04 -1.93 7.63
N CYS A 241 -9.42 -1.78 6.46
CA CYS A 241 -8.80 -2.89 5.72
C CYS A 241 -7.28 -2.79 5.61
N VAL A 242 -6.69 -1.80 6.28
CA VAL A 242 -5.24 -1.69 6.49
C VAL A 242 -4.91 -1.57 7.97
N ARG A 243 -3.98 -2.39 8.44
CA ARG A 243 -3.56 -2.45 9.85
C ARG A 243 -2.05 -2.60 9.96
N ASP A 244 -1.55 -2.48 11.18
CA ASP A 244 -0.15 -2.70 11.53
C ASP A 244 0.82 -1.86 10.70
N LEU A 245 0.55 -0.55 10.56
CA LEU A 245 1.44 0.38 9.85
C LEU A 245 2.71 0.61 10.70
N HIS A 246 3.77 -0.14 10.43
CA HIS A 246 5.01 -0.03 11.19
C HIS A 246 6.24 -0.41 10.35
N GLY A 247 7.32 0.35 10.53
CA GLY A 247 8.57 0.06 9.82
C GLY A 247 8.37 0.17 8.33
N GLU A 248 8.73 -0.86 7.56
CA GLU A 248 8.53 -0.93 6.11
C GLU A 248 7.38 -1.86 5.73
N ALA A 249 6.49 -2.21 6.68
CA ALA A 249 5.43 -3.17 6.46
C ALA A 249 4.06 -2.66 6.91
N LEU A 250 3.03 -3.19 6.29
CA LEU A 250 1.64 -3.02 6.67
C LEU A 250 0.85 -4.27 6.29
N ARG A 251 -0.29 -4.51 6.95
CA ARG A 251 -1.19 -5.62 6.61
C ARG A 251 -2.41 -5.10 5.88
N ILE A 252 -2.73 -5.73 4.75
CA ILE A 252 -3.89 -5.40 3.91
C ILE A 252 -4.83 -6.61 3.88
N LEU A 253 -6.13 -6.38 4.03
CA LEU A 253 -7.13 -7.41 3.78
C LEU A 253 -7.37 -7.52 2.27
N VAL A 254 -6.82 -8.57 1.66
CA VAL A 254 -6.78 -8.75 0.21
C VAL A 254 -7.89 -9.72 -0.24
N PRO A 255 -8.88 -9.28 -1.05
CA PRO A 255 -9.84 -10.18 -1.67
C PRO A 255 -9.19 -11.14 -2.68
N ARG A 256 -9.83 -12.30 -2.83
CA ARG A 256 -9.43 -13.32 -3.81
C ARG A 256 -9.32 -12.74 -5.22
N ALA A 257 -8.24 -13.08 -5.92
CA ALA A 257 -8.07 -12.70 -7.32
C ALA A 257 -9.15 -13.37 -8.21
N PRO A 258 -9.98 -12.60 -8.95
CA PRO A 258 -11.14 -13.14 -9.68
C PRO A 258 -10.77 -14.10 -10.82
N LEU A 259 -9.56 -13.99 -11.37
CA LEU A 259 -9.05 -14.83 -12.47
C LEU A 259 -7.70 -15.50 -12.13
N GLY A 260 -7.36 -15.61 -10.85
CA GLY A 260 -6.07 -16.14 -10.40
C GLY A 260 -4.87 -15.25 -10.75
N VAL A 261 -5.12 -14.00 -11.16
CA VAL A 261 -4.12 -12.94 -11.26
C VAL A 261 -4.64 -11.75 -10.48
N GLY A 262 -3.83 -11.26 -9.55
CA GLY A 262 -4.19 -10.14 -8.70
C GLY A 262 -3.26 -8.96 -8.85
N THR A 263 -3.76 -7.78 -8.48
CA THR A 263 -3.00 -6.54 -8.47
C THR A 263 -3.21 -5.80 -7.15
N LEU A 264 -2.16 -5.15 -6.68
CA LEU A 264 -2.18 -4.32 -5.48
C LEU A 264 -1.40 -3.06 -5.77
N GLU A 265 -1.99 -1.91 -5.47
CA GLU A 265 -1.33 -0.61 -5.54
C GLU A 265 -1.46 0.10 -4.19
N VAL A 266 -0.38 0.76 -3.78
CA VAL A 266 -0.31 1.50 -2.53
C VAL A 266 0.23 2.90 -2.85
N ASP A 267 -0.52 3.90 -2.46
CA ASP A 267 -0.24 5.31 -2.66
C ASP A 267 -0.03 6.03 -1.34
N LEU A 268 1.05 6.79 -1.28
CA LEU A 268 1.38 7.67 -0.17
C LEU A 268 1.45 9.10 -0.70
N ALA A 269 0.50 9.94 -0.30
CA ALA A 269 0.53 11.37 -0.64
C ALA A 269 1.70 12.09 0.06
N ALA A 270 2.16 13.20 -0.53
CA ALA A 270 3.18 14.04 0.08
C ALA A 270 2.63 14.82 1.28
N THR A 271 3.49 15.07 2.26
CA THR A 271 3.26 16.00 3.37
C THR A 271 4.41 16.99 3.44
N ALA A 272 4.37 17.93 4.39
CA ALA A 272 5.49 18.86 4.61
C ALA A 272 6.80 18.15 4.97
N GLU A 273 6.73 16.95 5.56
CA GLU A 273 7.88 16.21 6.08
C GLU A 273 8.22 14.95 5.28
N ARG A 274 7.25 14.42 4.50
CA ARG A 274 7.38 13.13 3.82
C ARG A 274 7.04 13.26 2.34
N ALA A 275 7.88 12.65 1.52
CA ALA A 275 7.69 12.66 0.08
C ALA A 275 6.57 11.69 -0.34
N ALA A 276 5.96 11.97 -1.50
CA ALA A 276 4.99 11.05 -2.08
C ALA A 276 5.68 9.79 -2.61
N ALA A 277 4.97 8.67 -2.62
CA ALA A 277 5.43 7.42 -3.21
C ALA A 277 4.23 6.62 -3.74
N ARG A 278 4.42 5.93 -4.86
CA ARG A 278 3.46 4.95 -5.37
C ARG A 278 4.15 3.62 -5.55
N PHE A 279 3.51 2.57 -5.09
CA PHE A 279 3.97 1.19 -5.17
C PHE A 279 2.92 0.35 -5.88
N GLY A 280 3.37 -0.73 -6.51
CA GLY A 280 2.43 -1.73 -7.00
C GLY A 280 3.08 -3.05 -7.32
N ALA A 281 2.30 -4.11 -7.25
CA ALA A 281 2.74 -5.46 -7.56
C ALA A 281 1.61 -6.29 -8.18
N ARG A 282 2.01 -7.40 -8.79
CA ARG A 282 1.09 -8.39 -9.38
C ARG A 282 1.47 -9.78 -8.86
N TRP A 283 0.48 -10.64 -8.69
CA TRP A 283 0.72 -12.03 -8.29
C TRP A 283 -0.14 -13.00 -9.08
N HIS A 284 0.30 -14.26 -9.10
CA HIS A 284 -0.45 -15.40 -9.60
C HIS A 284 -0.98 -16.24 -8.44
N GLY A 285 -2.19 -16.76 -8.60
CA GLY A 285 -2.92 -17.49 -7.58
C GLY A 285 -4.03 -16.67 -6.93
N PRO A 286 -4.77 -17.28 -5.98
CA PRO A 286 -5.92 -16.64 -5.35
C PRO A 286 -5.52 -15.48 -4.44
N TYR A 287 -4.33 -15.57 -3.82
CA TYR A 287 -3.79 -14.59 -2.88
C TYR A 287 -2.29 -14.41 -3.09
N PRO A 288 -1.73 -13.25 -2.71
CA PRO A 288 -0.28 -13.09 -2.65
C PRO A 288 0.32 -13.99 -1.54
N THR A 289 1.56 -14.42 -1.75
CA THR A 289 2.33 -15.15 -0.74
C THR A 289 3.06 -14.13 0.13
N ALA A 290 2.86 -14.19 1.45
CA ALA A 290 3.52 -13.30 2.40
C ALA A 290 4.94 -13.80 2.76
N PRO A 291 5.91 -12.90 3.00
CA PRO A 291 5.82 -11.45 2.81
C PRO A 291 5.74 -11.09 1.31
N PHE A 292 4.89 -10.11 0.99
CA PHE A 292 4.66 -9.68 -0.39
C PHE A 292 5.30 -8.32 -0.63
N ASP A 293 6.44 -8.31 -1.32
CA ASP A 293 7.21 -7.09 -1.62
C ASP A 293 6.53 -6.29 -2.73
N LEU A 294 6.31 -4.99 -2.49
CA LEU A 294 5.90 -4.08 -3.55
C LEU A 294 7.09 -3.45 -4.25
N GLU A 295 6.86 -3.01 -5.48
CA GLU A 295 7.86 -2.31 -6.28
C GLU A 295 7.47 -0.83 -6.39
N PHE A 296 8.45 0.07 -6.40
CA PHE A 296 8.17 1.48 -6.72
C PHE A 296 7.62 1.58 -8.15
N ARG A 297 6.49 2.26 -8.30
CA ARG A 297 5.96 2.70 -9.60
C ARG A 297 6.16 4.19 -9.80
N GLN A 298 6.37 4.94 -8.72
CA GLN A 298 6.70 6.35 -8.76
C GLN A 298 7.56 6.72 -7.56
N VAL A 299 8.64 7.47 -7.84
CA VAL A 299 9.51 8.06 -6.82
C VAL A 299 9.48 9.57 -6.92
N THR A 300 9.76 10.22 -5.80
CA THR A 300 9.95 11.67 -5.71
C THR A 300 11.29 11.98 -5.09
N PHE A 301 11.88 13.11 -5.46
CA PHE A 301 13.13 13.60 -4.86
C PHE A 301 13.22 15.11 -5.04
N VAL A 302 14.15 15.73 -4.32
CA VAL A 302 14.44 17.16 -4.45
C VAL A 302 15.84 17.32 -4.98
N TRP A 303 16.04 18.22 -5.95
CA TRP A 303 17.37 18.72 -6.29
C TRP A 303 17.54 20.10 -5.65
N ARG A 304 18.54 20.20 -4.77
CA ARG A 304 18.93 21.47 -4.14
C ARG A 304 19.69 22.31 -5.14
N ARG A 305 19.16 23.49 -5.43
CA ARG A 305 19.77 24.42 -6.35
C ARG A 305 21.10 24.93 -5.78
N PRO A 306 22.19 24.86 -6.56
CA PRO A 306 23.43 25.56 -6.20
C PRO A 306 23.19 27.07 -6.17
N ALA A 307 23.46 27.70 -5.03
CA ALA A 307 23.18 29.10 -4.80
C ALA A 307 23.87 30.00 -5.84
N CYS A 308 23.17 31.03 -6.30
CA CYS A 308 23.64 32.06 -7.24
C CYS A 308 24.04 31.60 -8.66
N ILE A 309 24.44 30.35 -8.86
CA ILE A 309 25.00 29.84 -10.13
C ILE A 309 23.98 29.14 -11.04
N TYR A 310 22.77 28.88 -10.54
CA TYR A 310 21.66 28.36 -11.35
C TYR A 310 20.44 29.30 -11.27
N PRO A 311 19.66 29.46 -12.34
CA PRO A 311 18.49 30.35 -12.33
C PRO A 311 17.43 29.94 -11.31
N VAL A 312 16.75 30.92 -10.72
CA VAL A 312 15.83 30.72 -9.59
C VAL A 312 14.44 30.21 -9.99
N ASP A 313 14.10 30.34 -11.26
CA ASP A 313 12.78 30.11 -11.85
C ASP A 313 12.74 28.91 -12.80
N THR A 314 13.85 28.19 -12.95
CA THR A 314 13.95 27.03 -13.83
C THR A 314 14.45 25.80 -13.09
N CYS A 315 14.11 24.64 -13.65
CA CYS A 315 14.57 23.34 -13.22
C CYS A 315 15.31 22.64 -14.36
N PRO A 316 16.40 21.92 -14.07
CA PRO A 316 16.97 21.03 -15.06
C PRO A 316 15.96 19.94 -15.44
N ARG A 317 16.09 19.40 -16.64
CA ARG A 317 15.40 18.16 -16.98
C ARG A 317 16.06 17.05 -16.16
N ALA A 318 15.27 16.15 -15.59
CA ALA A 318 15.78 14.98 -14.89
C ALA A 318 15.25 13.71 -15.53
N THR A 319 16.13 12.75 -15.75
CA THR A 319 15.82 11.44 -16.32
C THR A 319 16.50 10.37 -15.47
N LEU A 320 15.77 9.31 -15.13
CA LEU A 320 16.33 8.16 -14.43
C LEU A 320 17.13 7.28 -15.41
N ALA A 321 18.05 6.47 -14.89
CA ALA A 321 18.91 5.59 -15.70
C ALA A 321 18.16 4.59 -16.61
N ASP A 322 16.92 4.24 -16.26
CA ASP A 322 16.03 3.38 -17.06
C ASP A 322 15.34 4.14 -18.22
N GLY A 323 15.60 5.44 -18.36
CA GLY A 323 14.99 6.33 -19.34
C GLY A 323 13.71 7.04 -18.87
N THR A 324 13.28 6.81 -17.63
CA THR A 324 12.06 7.43 -17.08
C THR A 324 12.24 8.94 -16.92
N VAL A 325 11.40 9.72 -17.61
CA VAL A 325 11.43 11.19 -17.53
C VAL A 325 10.66 11.69 -16.31
N CYS A 326 11.30 12.56 -15.54
CA CYS A 326 10.73 13.16 -14.34
C CYS A 326 10.01 14.48 -14.65
N SER A 327 8.94 14.76 -13.91
CA SER A 327 8.26 16.07 -13.94
C SER A 327 8.79 16.98 -12.83
N PRO A 328 9.39 18.13 -13.16
CA PRO A 328 9.87 19.10 -12.19
C PRO A 328 8.77 20.05 -11.70
N THR A 329 8.90 20.49 -10.46
CA THR A 329 8.20 21.64 -9.88
C THR A 329 9.22 22.55 -9.21
N VAL A 330 9.24 23.83 -9.57
CA VAL A 330 10.15 24.82 -8.98
C VAL A 330 9.76 25.06 -7.52
N THR A 331 10.75 25.11 -6.63
CA THR A 331 10.60 25.47 -5.22
C THR A 331 11.58 26.58 -4.84
N ASP A 332 11.43 27.15 -3.65
CA ASP A 332 12.29 28.24 -3.16
C ASP A 332 13.77 27.85 -3.08
N THR A 333 14.05 26.57 -2.80
CA THR A 333 15.41 26.06 -2.58
C THR A 333 15.93 25.19 -3.73
N GLY A 334 15.09 24.92 -4.74
CA GLY A 334 15.48 24.20 -5.94
C GLY A 334 14.30 23.62 -6.70
N CYS A 335 14.29 22.30 -6.88
CA CYS A 335 13.29 21.63 -7.71
C CYS A 335 12.85 20.33 -7.07
N ALA A 336 11.54 20.13 -6.94
CA ALA A 336 10.95 18.85 -6.60
C ALA A 336 10.66 18.07 -7.88
N TYR A 337 10.98 16.78 -7.91
CA TYR A 337 10.76 15.89 -9.05
C TYR A 337 9.86 14.74 -8.68
N THR A 338 9.05 14.32 -9.65
CA THR A 338 8.23 13.10 -9.60
C THR A 338 8.50 12.26 -10.84
N CYS A 339 8.85 10.99 -10.67
CA CYS A 339 9.32 10.09 -11.74
C CYS A 339 8.59 8.74 -11.66
N PRO A 340 7.83 8.33 -12.70
CA PRO A 340 7.39 9.16 -13.82
C PRO A 340 6.47 10.27 -13.32
N GLY A 341 6.35 11.37 -14.06
CA GLY A 341 5.43 12.47 -13.69
C GLY A 341 3.96 12.06 -13.61
N THR A 342 3.56 11.10 -14.45
CA THR A 342 2.24 10.49 -14.43
C THR A 342 2.41 8.99 -14.56
N VAL A 343 1.74 8.23 -13.68
CA VAL A 343 1.71 6.77 -13.76
C VAL A 343 0.57 6.37 -14.68
N THR A 344 0.92 5.73 -15.78
CA THR A 344 0.04 5.11 -16.78
C THR A 344 0.47 3.67 -16.97
N GLU A 345 -0.33 2.81 -17.59
CA GLU A 345 0.10 1.43 -17.86
C GLU A 345 1.43 1.35 -18.62
N ALA A 346 1.71 2.33 -19.50
CA ALA A 346 2.96 2.41 -20.26
C ALA A 346 4.17 2.89 -19.43
N THR A 347 3.93 3.59 -18.31
CA THR A 347 4.97 4.13 -17.42
C THR A 347 5.02 3.42 -16.07
N ALA A 348 4.17 2.41 -15.85
CA ALA A 348 4.08 1.64 -14.63
C ALA A 348 5.20 0.59 -14.50
N ASN A 349 6.41 0.85 -15.01
CA ASN A 349 7.54 -0.03 -14.82
C ASN A 349 7.99 -0.02 -13.35
N ALA A 350 8.55 -1.13 -12.91
CA ALA A 350 9.15 -1.22 -11.59
C ALA A 350 10.43 -0.36 -11.55
N LEU A 351 10.53 0.51 -10.56
CA LEU A 351 11.71 1.32 -10.30
C LEU A 351 12.51 0.68 -9.16
N GLU A 352 13.79 0.42 -9.42
CA GLU A 352 14.69 -0.17 -8.43
C GLU A 352 15.63 0.89 -7.88
N LEU A 353 15.56 1.13 -6.56
CA LEU A 353 16.51 1.99 -5.86
C LEU A 353 17.68 1.13 -5.32
N PRO A 354 18.93 1.64 -5.34
CA PRO A 354 19.33 2.97 -5.76
C PRO A 354 19.42 3.10 -7.29
N ILE A 355 19.02 4.26 -7.83
CA ILE A 355 19.06 4.56 -9.28
C ILE A 355 19.86 5.83 -9.55
N GLU A 356 20.52 5.90 -10.71
CA GLU A 356 21.18 7.13 -11.16
C GLU A 356 20.16 8.09 -11.78
N VAL A 357 20.34 9.37 -11.49
CA VAL A 357 19.54 10.47 -12.04
C VAL A 357 20.46 11.34 -12.88
N GLU A 358 20.15 11.49 -14.16
CA GLU A 358 20.81 12.43 -15.05
C GLU A 358 20.03 13.74 -15.08
N PHE A 359 20.74 14.84 -14.86
CA PHE A 359 20.20 16.19 -14.97
C PHE A 359 20.74 16.88 -16.22
N GLU A 360 19.90 17.64 -16.91
CA GLU A 360 20.27 18.43 -18.08
C GLU A 360 19.73 19.87 -17.97
N LYS A 361 20.64 20.85 -18.06
CA LYS A 361 20.30 22.25 -18.29
C LYS A 361 20.39 22.53 -19.79
N VAL A 362 19.37 23.16 -20.37
CA VAL A 362 19.39 23.62 -21.77
C VAL A 362 19.86 25.08 -21.82
N ASN A 363 20.74 25.39 -22.79
CA ASN A 363 21.32 26.72 -23.04
C ASN A 363 22.19 27.30 -21.90
N PRO A 364 23.50 27.00 -21.88
CA PRO A 364 24.19 25.99 -22.68
C PRO A 364 23.85 24.59 -22.18
N ILE A 365 24.02 23.59 -23.03
CA ILE A 365 23.79 22.19 -22.65
C ILE A 365 24.85 21.80 -21.61
N GLN A 366 24.39 21.53 -20.39
CA GLN A 366 25.22 21.02 -19.32
C GLN A 366 24.53 19.80 -18.69
N ARG A 367 25.31 18.73 -18.46
CA ARG A 367 24.82 17.47 -17.91
C ARG A 367 25.60 17.06 -16.69
N TRP A 368 24.93 16.48 -15.71
CA TRP A 368 25.54 15.90 -14.52
C TRP A 368 24.66 14.80 -13.96
N GLN A 369 25.22 14.00 -13.05
CA GLN A 369 24.52 12.86 -12.47
C GLN A 369 24.56 12.90 -10.94
N ASP A 370 23.56 12.29 -10.31
CA ASP A 370 23.54 12.00 -8.87
C ASP A 370 22.90 10.63 -8.64
N ARG A 371 22.99 10.10 -7.42
CA ARG A 371 22.43 8.80 -7.05
C ARG A 371 21.27 8.93 -6.08
N LEU A 372 20.09 8.53 -6.54
CA LEU A 372 18.88 8.43 -5.72
C LEU A 372 18.87 7.07 -5.01
N ALA A 373 19.21 7.05 -3.73
CA ALA A 373 19.26 5.85 -2.91
C ALA A 373 17.95 5.54 -2.17
N GLN A 374 17.15 6.56 -1.89
CA GLN A 374 15.88 6.45 -1.17
C GLN A 374 14.88 7.47 -1.69
N ASN A 375 13.58 7.15 -1.59
CA ASN A 375 12.52 8.06 -1.96
C ASN A 375 12.54 9.32 -1.09
N GLY A 376 12.31 10.50 -1.69
CA GLY A 376 12.34 11.79 -1.03
C GLY A 376 13.73 12.35 -0.75
N GLN A 377 14.81 11.71 -1.23
CA GLN A 377 16.18 12.20 -1.03
C GLN A 377 16.37 13.60 -1.62
N THR A 378 17.16 14.43 -0.94
CA THR A 378 17.68 15.67 -1.53
C THR A 378 19.03 15.39 -2.20
N LEU A 379 19.07 15.59 -3.51
CA LEU A 379 20.25 15.55 -4.35
C LEU A 379 20.85 16.96 -4.44
N SER A 380 22.17 17.06 -4.48
CA SER A 380 22.86 18.37 -4.49
C SER A 380 24.04 18.41 -5.45
N SER A 381 24.26 17.35 -6.23
CA SER A 381 25.27 17.41 -7.27
C SER A 381 24.92 18.47 -8.31
N TYR A 382 25.96 19.00 -8.93
CA TYR A 382 25.90 19.90 -10.05
C TYR A 382 27.06 19.56 -10.98
N VAL A 383 27.15 20.25 -12.11
CA VAL A 383 28.27 20.11 -13.05
C VAL A 383 29.61 20.24 -12.33
N ASP A 384 30.65 19.62 -12.89
CA ASP A 384 32.01 19.81 -12.38
C ASP A 384 32.31 21.31 -12.28
N PRO A 385 32.89 21.79 -11.17
CA PRO A 385 33.24 23.20 -11.02
C PRO A 385 34.03 23.78 -12.20
N LYS A 386 34.79 22.97 -12.95
CA LYS A 386 35.54 23.40 -14.14
C LYS A 386 34.67 23.73 -15.35
N ASP A 387 33.44 23.24 -15.36
CA ASP A 387 32.51 23.30 -16.50
C ASP A 387 31.27 24.14 -16.19
N VAL A 388 31.37 25.11 -15.28
CA VAL A 388 30.27 26.01 -14.91
C VAL A 388 30.11 27.11 -15.96
N PHE A 389 28.97 27.12 -16.64
CA PHE A 389 28.58 28.21 -17.54
C PHE A 389 27.59 29.15 -16.88
N LEU A 390 27.86 30.45 -17.01
CA LEU A 390 27.00 31.55 -16.57
C LEU A 390 26.56 32.39 -17.78
N ASP A 391 25.37 32.96 -17.70
CA ASP A 391 24.89 33.88 -18.72
C ASP A 391 25.29 35.31 -18.40
N VAL A 392 25.82 36.03 -19.39
CA VAL A 392 26.18 37.43 -19.28
C VAL A 392 25.20 38.25 -20.11
N GLU A 393 24.54 39.21 -19.48
CA GLU A 393 23.70 40.19 -20.15
C GLU A 393 24.51 41.43 -20.53
N LEU A 394 24.60 41.67 -21.84
CA LEU A 394 25.31 42.81 -22.45
C LEU A 394 24.33 43.78 -23.12
N GLY A 395 23.03 43.67 -22.82
CA GLY A 395 21.97 44.49 -23.43
C GLY A 395 22.22 45.99 -23.26
N GLU A 396 22.62 46.41 -22.06
CA GLU A 396 22.92 47.81 -21.73
C GLU A 396 24.32 48.28 -22.20
N TRP A 397 25.14 47.37 -22.71
CA TRP A 397 26.47 47.72 -23.22
C TRP A 397 26.31 48.28 -24.63
N THR A 398 26.59 49.58 -24.79
CA THR A 398 26.76 50.16 -26.12
C THR A 398 28.01 49.54 -26.73
N ARG A 399 27.82 48.64 -27.69
CA ARG A 399 28.87 47.72 -28.18
C ARG A 399 29.71 48.24 -29.34
N ALA A 400 29.34 49.38 -29.93
CA ALA A 400 30.12 50.06 -30.97
C ALA A 400 29.97 51.60 -30.97
N PRO A 401 30.06 52.31 -29.82
CA PRO A 401 30.15 53.76 -29.84
C PRO A 401 31.50 54.16 -30.48
N PRO A 402 31.54 55.12 -31.43
CA PRO A 402 32.80 55.56 -32.05
C PRO A 402 33.83 55.96 -31.00
N GLY A 403 35.02 55.35 -31.04
CA GLY A 403 36.14 55.62 -30.11
C GLY A 403 35.95 55.08 -28.69
N ASN A 404 34.94 54.23 -28.44
CA ASN A 404 34.65 53.62 -27.15
C ASN A 404 34.23 52.15 -27.29
N GLU A 405 34.62 51.48 -28.38
CA GLU A 405 34.30 50.08 -28.60
C GLU A 405 34.92 49.21 -27.51
N ILE A 406 34.16 48.23 -27.03
CA ILE A 406 34.65 47.20 -26.11
C ILE A 406 34.75 45.90 -26.91
N ARG A 407 35.97 45.37 -27.00
CA ARG A 407 36.29 44.22 -27.84
C ARG A 407 36.32 42.91 -27.05
N LYS A 408 36.88 42.93 -25.84
CA LYS A 408 37.06 41.71 -25.03
C LYS A 408 36.77 41.95 -23.56
N ILE A 409 36.36 40.88 -22.89
CA ILE A 409 36.24 40.80 -21.44
C ILE A 409 37.14 39.65 -20.96
N LYS A 410 37.99 39.93 -19.97
CA LYS A 410 38.89 38.97 -19.34
C LYS A 410 38.38 38.69 -17.92
N PHE A 411 38.09 37.43 -17.62
CA PHE A 411 37.77 37.00 -16.25
C PHE A 411 38.99 36.37 -15.62
N PHE A 412 39.31 36.77 -14.39
CA PHE A 412 40.44 36.25 -13.64
C PHE A 412 39.96 35.15 -12.70
N ARG A 413 40.60 33.99 -12.80
CA ARG A 413 40.32 32.84 -11.93
C ARG A 413 41.13 32.92 -10.63
N PRO A 414 40.66 32.25 -9.55
CA PRO A 414 41.41 32.18 -8.29
C PRO A 414 42.80 31.54 -8.42
N ASP A 415 43.00 30.68 -9.42
CA ASP A 415 44.28 30.04 -9.74
C ASP A 415 45.24 30.94 -10.55
N GLY A 416 44.84 32.19 -10.82
CA GLY A 416 45.61 33.18 -11.57
C GLY A 416 45.47 33.08 -13.09
N ALA A 417 44.74 32.09 -13.60
CA ALA A 417 44.54 31.96 -15.03
C ALA A 417 43.42 32.88 -15.55
N VAL A 418 43.51 33.26 -16.82
CA VAL A 418 42.62 34.27 -17.43
C VAL A 418 41.80 33.64 -18.55
N THR A 419 40.48 33.80 -18.48
CA THR A 419 39.57 33.41 -19.57
C THR A 419 39.15 34.66 -20.33
N THR A 420 39.42 34.70 -21.64
CA THR A 420 39.12 35.86 -22.49
C THR A 420 37.95 35.57 -23.40
N PHE A 421 36.98 36.49 -23.43
CA PHE A 421 35.81 36.40 -24.28
C PHE A 421 35.72 37.61 -25.20
N ASN A 422 35.42 37.36 -26.48
CA ASN A 422 35.12 38.43 -27.42
C ASN A 422 33.69 38.90 -27.17
N VAL A 423 33.50 40.22 -27.08
CA VAL A 423 32.17 40.81 -26.92
C VAL A 423 31.43 40.65 -28.24
N SER A 424 30.40 39.80 -28.24
CA SER A 424 29.60 39.54 -29.43
C SER A 424 28.53 40.62 -29.66
N ARG A 425 27.98 40.69 -30.88
CA ARG A 425 26.80 41.52 -31.18
C ARG A 425 25.52 40.99 -30.51
N SER A 426 25.51 39.78 -29.96
CA SER A 426 24.37 39.23 -29.23
C SER A 426 24.24 39.89 -27.85
N PRO A 427 23.03 40.35 -27.45
CA PRO A 427 22.81 40.98 -26.14
C PRO A 427 23.00 40.01 -24.97
N ARG A 428 23.08 38.71 -25.23
CA ARG A 428 23.36 37.68 -24.25
C ARG A 428 24.43 36.74 -24.78
N MET A 429 25.32 36.34 -23.89
CA MET A 429 26.34 35.34 -24.17
C MET A 429 26.46 34.38 -23.00
N SER A 430 26.71 33.11 -23.26
CA SER A 430 27.06 32.15 -22.21
C SER A 430 28.57 32.01 -22.14
N VAL A 431 29.12 32.08 -20.93
CA VAL A 431 30.55 32.08 -20.68
C VAL A 431 30.90 30.97 -19.71
N ASN A 432 31.95 30.20 -20.03
CA ASN A 432 32.52 29.27 -19.06
C ASN A 432 33.28 30.08 -18.00
N VAL A 433 32.82 30.00 -16.75
CA VAL A 433 33.46 30.61 -15.59
C VAL A 433 33.81 29.48 -14.61
N PRO A 434 34.95 28.80 -14.82
CA PRO A 434 35.38 27.72 -13.94
C PRO A 434 35.47 28.18 -12.49
N TYR A 435 34.99 27.35 -11.58
CA TYR A 435 34.96 27.58 -10.14
C TYR A 435 34.13 28.81 -9.72
N ALA A 436 33.17 29.25 -10.55
CA ALA A 436 32.23 30.29 -10.17
C ALA A 436 31.48 29.91 -8.88
N SER A 437 31.34 30.89 -8.00
CA SER A 437 30.62 30.79 -6.74
C SER A 437 29.75 32.03 -6.54
N CYS A 438 29.08 32.16 -5.39
CA CYS A 438 28.39 33.41 -5.04
C CYS A 438 29.35 34.60 -4.79
N ALA A 439 30.67 34.38 -4.76
CA ALA A 439 31.63 35.48 -4.67
C ALA A 439 31.71 36.25 -5.99
N SER A 440 31.99 37.55 -5.91
CA SER A 440 32.17 38.38 -7.11
C SER A 440 33.37 37.92 -7.92
N VAL A 441 33.22 37.86 -9.25
CA VAL A 441 34.29 37.46 -10.17
C VAL A 441 35.03 38.72 -10.68
N PRO A 442 36.34 38.86 -10.43
CA PRO A 442 37.12 39.96 -10.98
C PRO A 442 37.19 39.87 -12.50
N PHE A 443 37.05 41.02 -13.17
CA PHE A 443 37.14 41.09 -14.62
C PHE A 443 37.77 42.39 -15.11
N GLU A 444 38.38 42.33 -16.29
CA GLU A 444 38.93 43.48 -17.00
C GLU A 444 38.30 43.59 -18.39
N VAL A 445 38.14 44.82 -18.85
CA VAL A 445 37.56 45.14 -20.14
C VAL A 445 38.63 45.72 -21.05
N GLU A 446 38.77 45.15 -22.25
CA GLU A 446 39.70 45.61 -23.29
C GLU A 446 38.91 46.26 -24.44
N GLY A 447 39.23 47.51 -24.75
CA GLY A 447 38.53 48.31 -25.76
C GLY A 447 39.39 49.43 -26.33
N ASP A 448 38.76 50.48 -26.84
CA ASP A 448 39.44 51.65 -27.41
C ASP A 448 40.05 52.58 -26.34
N ARG A 449 39.56 52.50 -25.10
CA ARG A 449 40.05 53.27 -23.94
C ARG A 449 40.45 52.36 -22.79
N ALA A 450 41.17 52.92 -21.82
CA ALA A 450 41.52 52.21 -20.60
C ALA A 450 40.33 52.12 -19.63
N TYR A 451 40.09 50.91 -19.10
CA TYR A 451 39.08 50.64 -18.09
C TYR A 451 39.75 50.28 -16.75
N ARG A 452 39.02 50.42 -15.65
CA ARG A 452 39.38 49.89 -14.33
C ARG A 452 38.94 48.42 -14.25
N GLU A 453 39.63 47.63 -13.44
CA GLU A 453 39.16 46.31 -13.07
C GLU A 453 37.78 46.42 -12.39
N GLY A 454 36.85 45.60 -12.84
CA GLY A 454 35.51 45.49 -12.30
C GLY A 454 35.34 44.22 -11.48
N ARG A 455 34.24 44.16 -10.72
CA ARG A 455 33.81 42.95 -10.01
C ARG A 455 32.40 42.61 -10.46
N ALA A 456 32.26 41.44 -11.04
CA ALA A 456 30.99 40.95 -11.54
C ALA A 456 30.28 40.17 -10.44
N GLU A 457 29.02 40.50 -10.17
CA GLU A 457 28.22 39.74 -9.22
C GLU A 457 27.64 38.50 -9.91
N VAL A 458 27.67 37.36 -9.22
CA VAL A 458 27.01 36.14 -9.70
C VAL A 458 25.65 36.04 -9.03
N ARG A 459 24.58 36.02 -9.82
CA ARG A 459 23.21 35.96 -9.30
C ARG A 459 22.31 35.20 -10.26
N ALA A 460 21.56 34.21 -9.73
CA ALA A 460 20.59 33.43 -10.48
C ALA A 460 21.10 32.87 -11.83
N GLY A 461 22.33 32.32 -11.84
CA GLY A 461 22.97 31.77 -13.04
C GLY A 461 23.50 32.82 -14.02
N GLN A 462 23.46 34.10 -13.63
CA GLN A 462 23.93 35.21 -14.45
C GLN A 462 25.13 35.90 -13.82
N LEU A 463 25.96 36.46 -14.69
CA LEU A 463 27.12 37.26 -14.34
C LEU A 463 26.84 38.72 -14.67
N MET A 464 26.72 39.54 -13.62
CA MET A 464 26.30 40.93 -13.69
C MET A 464 27.53 41.85 -13.73
N LEU A 465 27.86 42.34 -14.92
CA LEU A 465 29.04 43.18 -15.15
C LEU A 465 28.84 44.67 -14.80
N GLY A 466 27.59 45.10 -14.58
CA GLY A 466 27.25 46.51 -14.40
C GLY A 466 27.39 47.34 -15.68
N LYS A 467 27.35 48.68 -15.54
CA LYS A 467 27.40 49.62 -16.67
C LYS A 467 28.84 49.89 -17.12
N PRO A 468 29.17 49.84 -18.42
CA PRO A 468 30.55 50.08 -18.89
C PRO A 468 31.09 51.47 -18.54
N ALA A 469 30.21 52.48 -18.51
CA ALA A 469 30.58 53.86 -18.25
C ALA A 469 31.22 54.05 -16.87
N SER A 470 30.81 53.28 -15.85
CA SER A 470 31.40 53.35 -14.52
C SER A 470 32.80 52.73 -14.43
N LEU A 471 33.19 51.92 -15.41
CA LEU A 471 34.50 51.27 -15.47
C LEU A 471 35.53 52.12 -16.25
N ALA A 472 35.11 53.08 -17.08
CA ALA A 472 36.01 53.86 -17.90
C ALA A 472 36.92 54.76 -17.05
N LYS A 473 38.24 54.76 -17.30
CA LYS A 473 39.14 55.72 -16.67
C LYS A 473 38.91 57.09 -17.31
N ILE A 474 38.63 58.10 -16.47
CA ILE A 474 38.53 59.49 -16.92
C ILE A 474 39.93 59.94 -17.34
N VAL A 475 40.11 60.25 -18.62
CA VAL A 475 41.32 60.91 -19.12
C VAL A 475 41.07 62.41 -19.00
N SER A 476 41.64 63.05 -17.98
CA SER A 476 41.64 64.50 -17.88
C SER A 476 42.76 65.04 -18.76
N PHE A 477 42.43 65.75 -19.83
CA PHE A 477 43.40 66.54 -20.57
C PHE A 477 43.56 67.88 -19.85
N SER A 478 44.76 68.20 -19.36
CA SER A 478 45.06 69.58 -18.99
C SER A 478 45.18 70.37 -20.28
N LEU A 479 44.15 71.15 -20.61
CA LEU A 479 44.29 72.24 -21.58
C LEU A 479 45.21 73.27 -20.96
N ALA A 480 46.52 73.07 -21.08
CA ALA A 480 47.46 74.16 -20.99
C ALA A 480 47.20 75.04 -22.22
N ALA A 481 46.35 76.06 -22.04
CA ALA A 481 46.20 77.11 -23.01
C ALA A 481 47.58 77.76 -23.19
N ALA A 482 48.19 77.54 -24.35
CA ALA A 482 49.28 78.37 -24.82
C ALA A 482 48.69 79.78 -25.07
N ALA A 483 49.04 80.72 -24.21
CA ALA A 483 48.92 82.15 -24.44
C ALA A 483 50.33 82.75 -24.40
#